data_AF-A0A5P8E6C4-F1
#
_entry.id   AF-A0A5P8E6C4-F1
#
_cell.length_a   1.000
_cell.length_b   1.000
_cell.length_c   1.000
_cell.angle_alpha   90.00
_cell.angle_beta   90.00
_cell.angle_gamma   90.00
#
_symmetry.space_group_name_H-M   'P 1'
#
loop_
_entity.id
_entity.type
_entity.pdbx_description
1 polymer ?
#
loop_
_entity_poly.entity_id
_entity_poly.type
_entity_poly.pdbx_seq_one_letter_code
_entity_poly.pdbx_strand_id
1 'polypeptide(L)'
;MTIEKYKNRDYMKKTMKQAMTGFLSLCLLSLIGCKRMPSSETPFVFKHEQANAVYHWKTTFNPNAYEMEFMKNHKVKRVYVKFFDVSTDNLYDGKGEQPVPIATTIFKNSPEVFAQNGIEIVPVVFVTVEALRLRKPLGERILKRVDDMCRANKIEYKEIQLDCDWTKETKDLFYRLCQEERRLLHKKGKGLSATIRLHQLRDTLPDIDYGVLMLYNTESLQNPKVKNSILSSEAVKEYMRKATSDKHLDFAYPTYEWTLWFRDNKFMGIISPDENKKVEGDLRHEQSDYNEIIATKRILRNELKDINYPSSNIIYHLDSVNLSKYSYDEIENIYRR
;
A
#
# COMPACT_ATOMS: atom_id res chain seq x y z
N MET A 1 69.09 -49.53 40.43
CA MET A 1 69.23 -49.15 41.86
C MET A 1 69.56 -47.68 41.88
N THR A 2 68.54 -46.81 41.89
CA THR A 2 68.77 -45.37 41.74
C THR A 2 67.80 -44.63 42.64
N ILE A 3 68.31 -44.31 43.82
CA ILE A 3 67.74 -43.44 44.83
C ILE A 3 67.83 -42.02 44.27
N GLU A 4 66.77 -41.52 43.63
CA GLU A 4 66.69 -40.09 43.30
C GLU A 4 65.27 -39.57 43.00
N LYS A 5 64.24 -40.23 43.55
CA LYS A 5 62.83 -39.84 43.31
C LYS A 5 62.09 -39.19 44.49
N TYR A 6 62.76 -38.90 45.60
CA TYR A 6 62.09 -38.40 46.82
C TYR A 6 62.60 -37.07 47.39
N LYS A 7 63.28 -36.23 46.59
CA LYS A 7 63.67 -34.87 47.01
C LYS A 7 63.10 -33.71 46.17
N ASN A 8 62.30 -33.99 45.13
CA ASN A 8 61.80 -32.96 44.21
C ASN A 8 60.31 -32.61 44.31
N ARG A 9 59.55 -33.22 45.25
CA ARG A 9 58.11 -32.92 45.43
C ARG A 9 57.80 -31.85 46.47
N ASP A 10 58.69 -31.63 47.44
CA ASP A 10 58.47 -30.63 48.51
C ASP A 10 59.01 -29.24 48.18
N TYR A 11 59.89 -29.11 47.19
CA TYR A 11 60.37 -27.80 46.72
C TYR A 11 59.33 -27.07 45.86
N MET A 12 58.52 -27.79 45.06
CA MET A 12 57.48 -27.19 44.22
C MET A 12 56.21 -26.74 44.97
N LYS A 13 55.94 -27.30 46.16
CA LYS A 13 54.79 -26.88 46.98
C LYS A 13 55.05 -25.60 47.78
N LYS A 14 56.31 -25.21 47.97
CA LYS A 14 56.70 -24.00 48.70
C LYS A 14 56.79 -22.77 47.78
N THR A 15 57.10 -22.95 46.50
CA THR A 15 57.12 -21.89 45.47
C THR A 15 55.74 -21.55 44.89
N MET A 16 54.75 -22.46 44.94
CA MET A 16 53.37 -22.17 44.51
C MET A 16 52.52 -21.40 45.54
N LYS A 17 52.95 -21.33 46.81
CA LYS A 17 52.21 -20.61 47.88
C LYS A 17 52.64 -19.15 48.08
N GLN A 18 53.76 -18.72 47.48
CA GLN A 18 54.24 -17.33 47.51
C GLN A 18 53.96 -16.54 46.23
N ALA A 19 53.38 -17.17 45.19
CA ALA A 19 52.88 -16.49 44.00
C ALA A 19 51.36 -16.18 44.07
N MET A 20 50.68 -16.58 45.15
CA MET A 20 49.21 -16.44 45.33
C MET A 20 48.79 -15.37 46.35
N THR A 21 49.70 -14.52 46.82
CA THR A 21 49.42 -13.43 47.77
C THR A 21 49.95 -12.06 47.33
N GLY A 22 50.16 -11.87 46.03
CA GLY A 22 50.60 -10.61 45.43
C GLY A 22 49.80 -10.16 44.21
N PHE A 23 48.60 -10.71 44.00
CA PHE A 23 47.71 -10.38 42.88
C PHE A 23 46.29 -10.01 43.35
N LEU A 24 46.19 -9.37 44.52
CA LEU A 24 44.94 -8.92 45.12
C LEU A 24 45.01 -7.43 45.52
N SER A 25 45.52 -6.58 44.64
CA SER A 25 45.45 -5.11 44.84
C SER A 25 45.56 -4.28 43.56
N LEU A 26 45.25 -4.83 42.38
CA LEU A 26 45.26 -4.08 41.12
C LEU A 26 44.14 -4.55 40.16
N CYS A 27 42.90 -4.68 40.67
CA CYS A 27 41.70 -4.93 39.86
C CYS A 27 40.57 -3.93 40.15
N LEU A 28 40.92 -2.71 40.54
CA LEU A 28 40.00 -1.58 40.63
C LEU A 28 40.61 -0.43 39.83
N LEU A 29 40.25 -0.33 38.55
CA LEU A 29 40.25 0.86 37.67
C LEU A 29 40.59 0.45 36.22
N SER A 30 39.60 -0.09 35.51
CA SER A 30 39.42 -0.11 34.04
C SER A 30 38.53 -1.31 33.69
N LEU A 31 37.50 -1.27 32.85
CA LEU A 31 36.87 -0.26 32.02
C LEU A 31 35.44 -0.76 31.77
N ILE A 32 34.49 0.16 31.95
CA ILE A 32 33.26 0.28 31.17
C ILE A 32 32.39 -1.00 31.14
N GLY A 33 31.47 -1.05 32.09
CA GLY A 33 30.23 -1.80 31.88
C GLY A 33 29.64 -1.37 30.54
N CYS A 34 29.44 -2.35 29.66
CA CYS A 34 28.67 -2.19 28.44
C CYS A 34 27.22 -1.94 28.86
N LYS A 35 26.92 -0.72 29.32
CA LYS A 35 25.58 -0.17 29.18
C LYS A 35 25.35 -0.23 27.68
N ARG A 36 24.55 -1.19 27.22
CA ARG A 36 23.82 -1.04 25.96
C ARG A 36 23.18 0.33 26.07
N MET A 37 23.78 1.33 25.43
CA MET A 37 23.04 2.54 25.13
C MET A 37 21.79 2.01 24.42
N PRO A 38 20.58 2.25 24.94
CA PRO A 38 19.44 2.09 24.07
C PRO A 38 19.77 3.00 22.90
N SER A 39 19.92 2.43 21.71
CA SER A 39 20.00 3.19 20.47
C SER A 39 18.79 4.12 20.53
N SER A 40 19.01 5.38 20.91
CA SER A 40 18.00 6.42 20.90
C SER A 40 17.81 6.89 19.45
N GLU A 41 17.74 5.93 18.52
CA GLU A 41 17.21 6.18 17.20
C GLU A 41 15.74 6.49 17.44
N THR A 42 15.42 7.78 17.39
CA THR A 42 14.03 8.22 17.30
C THR A 42 13.39 7.41 16.19
N PRO A 43 12.29 6.68 16.45
CA PRO A 43 11.67 5.84 15.44
C PRO A 43 11.37 6.68 14.20
N PHE A 44 11.71 6.16 13.02
CA PHE A 44 11.39 6.84 11.77
C PHE A 44 9.88 7.10 11.71
N VAL A 45 9.50 8.34 11.44
CA VAL A 45 8.11 8.74 11.23
C VAL A 45 8.00 9.20 9.79
N PHE A 46 7.25 8.46 8.99
CA PHE A 46 6.94 8.88 7.63
C PHE A 46 6.04 10.12 7.66
N LYS A 47 6.42 11.17 6.93
CA LYS A 47 5.64 12.40 6.82
C LYS A 47 4.88 12.38 5.50
N HIS A 48 3.60 12.03 5.57
CA HIS A 48 2.71 12.15 4.43
C HIS A 48 2.32 13.62 4.21
N GLU A 49 2.50 14.11 2.99
CA GLU A 49 2.07 15.44 2.56
C GLU A 49 0.83 15.34 1.67
N GLN A 50 -0.14 16.19 1.98
CA GLN A 50 -1.37 16.34 1.21
C GLN A 50 -1.04 16.80 -0.22
N ALA A 51 -1.64 16.13 -1.21
CA ALA A 51 -1.49 16.48 -2.61
C ALA A 51 -2.75 16.16 -3.43
N ASN A 52 -2.97 16.89 -4.51
CA ASN A 52 -3.85 16.40 -5.57
C ASN A 52 -3.19 15.19 -6.20
N ALA A 53 -3.91 14.08 -6.27
CA ALA A 53 -3.36 12.83 -6.78
C ALA A 53 -4.32 12.15 -7.76
N VAL A 54 -3.77 11.20 -8.51
CA VAL A 54 -4.52 10.33 -9.41
C VAL A 54 -4.02 8.89 -9.30
N TYR A 55 -4.89 7.92 -9.58
CA TYR A 55 -4.50 6.53 -9.79
C TYR A 55 -4.27 6.26 -11.27
N HIS A 56 -3.34 5.35 -11.58
CA HIS A 56 -3.22 4.71 -12.88
C HIS A 56 -3.29 3.19 -12.68
N TRP A 57 -4.42 2.59 -13.08
CA TRP A 57 -4.74 1.18 -12.84
C TRP A 57 -4.77 0.34 -14.13
N LYS A 58 -3.79 0.56 -15.01
CA LYS A 58 -3.61 -0.19 -16.27
C LYS A 58 -2.21 -0.81 -16.28
N THR A 59 -2.01 -1.85 -17.11
CA THR A 59 -0.71 -2.54 -17.26
C THR A 59 0.26 -1.82 -18.20
N THR A 60 -0.10 -0.64 -18.70
CA THR A 60 0.77 0.21 -19.51
C THR A 60 0.68 1.64 -19.00
N PHE A 61 1.74 2.09 -18.36
CA PHE A 61 1.88 3.48 -17.94
C PHE A 61 2.45 4.28 -19.12
N ASN A 62 1.57 4.96 -19.85
CA ASN A 62 1.91 5.79 -20.99
C ASN A 62 0.98 7.02 -21.07
N PRO A 63 1.04 7.96 -20.11
CA PRO A 63 0.12 9.08 -20.13
C PRO A 63 0.24 9.90 -21.41
N ASN A 64 -0.90 10.21 -22.03
CA ASN A 64 -0.95 10.97 -23.27
C ASN A 64 -0.85 12.49 -23.00
N ALA A 65 -0.81 13.29 -24.07
CA ALA A 65 -0.68 14.75 -23.94
C ALA A 65 -1.82 15.38 -23.12
N TYR A 66 -3.05 14.87 -23.25
CA TYR A 66 -4.19 15.33 -22.46
C TYR A 66 -4.00 15.03 -20.98
N GLU A 67 -3.59 13.80 -20.64
CA GLU A 67 -3.37 13.37 -19.24
C GLU A 67 -2.21 14.14 -18.59
N MET A 68 -1.14 14.43 -19.34
CA MET A 68 -0.04 15.28 -18.86
C MET A 68 -0.49 16.72 -18.59
N GLU A 69 -1.27 17.31 -19.51
CA GLU A 69 -1.80 18.66 -19.34
C GLU A 69 -2.86 18.73 -18.23
N PHE A 70 -3.68 17.69 -18.06
CA PHE A 70 -4.59 17.51 -16.93
C PHE A 70 -3.84 17.57 -15.60
N MET A 71 -2.79 16.76 -15.45
CA MET A 71 -1.99 16.73 -14.21
C MET A 71 -1.36 18.09 -13.91
N LYS A 72 -0.88 18.80 -14.92
CA LYS A 72 -0.33 20.15 -14.78
C LYS A 72 -1.40 21.17 -14.35
N ASN A 73 -2.55 21.21 -15.04
CA ASN A 73 -3.60 22.20 -14.83
C ASN A 73 -4.30 22.05 -13.47
N HIS A 74 -4.43 20.81 -13.00
CA HIS A 74 -5.02 20.50 -11.69
C HIS A 74 -3.97 20.31 -10.58
N LYS A 75 -2.71 20.70 -10.85
CA LYS A 75 -1.61 20.68 -9.88
C LYS A 75 -1.45 19.32 -9.20
N VAL A 76 -1.62 18.23 -9.95
CA VAL A 76 -1.38 16.88 -9.48
C VAL A 76 0.09 16.75 -9.12
N LYS A 77 0.37 16.27 -7.90
CA LYS A 77 1.73 16.07 -7.38
C LYS A 77 2.05 14.61 -7.08
N ARG A 78 1.06 13.72 -7.21
CA ARG A 78 1.24 12.29 -6.96
C ARG A 78 0.43 11.43 -7.92
N VAL A 79 1.06 10.38 -8.43
CA VAL A 79 0.41 9.35 -9.26
C VAL A 79 0.65 7.99 -8.61
N TYR A 80 -0.43 7.34 -8.19
CA TYR A 80 -0.41 5.96 -7.69
C TYR A 80 -0.48 5.02 -8.90
N VAL A 81 0.62 4.35 -9.22
CA VAL A 81 0.70 3.46 -10.38
C VAL A 81 0.64 2.02 -9.91
N LYS A 82 -0.30 1.23 -10.42
CA LYS A 82 -0.29 -0.22 -10.19
C LYS A 82 0.94 -0.82 -10.86
N PHE A 83 1.90 -1.32 -10.09
CA PHE A 83 3.13 -1.89 -10.63
C PHE A 83 2.93 -3.34 -11.05
N PHE A 84 2.29 -4.15 -10.21
CA PHE A 84 1.96 -5.55 -10.50
C PHE A 84 0.94 -6.06 -9.49
N ASP A 85 0.38 -7.22 -9.80
CA ASP A 85 -0.50 -7.96 -8.90
C ASP A 85 0.27 -9.19 -8.37
N VAL A 86 0.02 -9.59 -7.12
CA VAL A 86 0.50 -10.84 -6.52
C VAL A 86 -0.68 -11.81 -6.51
N SER A 87 -0.61 -12.80 -7.39
CA SER A 87 -1.61 -13.86 -7.51
C SER A 87 -0.98 -15.22 -7.29
N THR A 88 -1.79 -16.27 -7.31
CA THR A 88 -1.31 -17.63 -7.22
C THR A 88 -1.12 -18.22 -8.60
N ASP A 89 -0.08 -19.04 -8.75
CA ASP A 89 0.11 -19.87 -9.93
C ASP A 89 0.59 -21.26 -9.47
N ASN A 90 0.12 -22.28 -10.19
CA ASN A 90 0.52 -23.66 -9.96
C ASN A 90 1.72 -23.95 -10.86
N LEU A 91 2.92 -23.62 -10.36
CA LEU A 91 4.14 -23.91 -11.08
C LEU A 91 4.29 -25.43 -11.25
N TYR A 92 4.44 -25.88 -12.49
CA TYR A 92 4.70 -27.29 -12.86
C TYR A 92 6.06 -27.82 -12.34
N ASP A 93 6.80 -27.03 -11.54
CA ASP A 93 8.13 -27.36 -11.02
C ASP A 93 8.10 -28.18 -9.71
N GLY A 94 6.91 -28.63 -9.28
CA GLY A 94 6.74 -29.50 -8.11
C GLY A 94 6.80 -28.79 -6.76
N LYS A 95 6.89 -27.46 -6.72
CA LYS A 95 6.89 -26.68 -5.46
C LYS A 95 5.49 -26.34 -4.94
N GLY A 96 4.44 -26.86 -5.59
CA GLY A 96 3.06 -26.52 -5.32
C GLY A 96 2.75 -25.06 -5.65
N GLU A 97 1.56 -24.62 -5.29
CA GLU A 97 1.08 -23.26 -5.57
C GLU A 97 1.99 -22.19 -4.94
N GLN A 98 2.42 -21.22 -5.74
CA GLN A 98 3.32 -20.14 -5.33
C GLN A 98 2.70 -18.78 -5.61
N PRO A 99 3.00 -17.76 -4.78
CA PRO A 99 2.66 -16.40 -5.14
C PRO A 99 3.62 -15.93 -6.23
N VAL A 100 3.05 -15.46 -7.34
CA VAL A 100 3.76 -14.96 -8.51
C VAL A 100 3.28 -13.54 -8.87
N PRO A 101 4.16 -12.69 -9.41
CA PRO A 101 3.75 -11.41 -9.93
C PRO A 101 3.08 -11.59 -11.31
N ILE A 102 1.88 -11.05 -11.48
CA ILE A 102 1.16 -10.98 -12.75
C ILE A 102 0.83 -9.52 -13.09
N ALA A 103 0.23 -9.29 -14.27
CA ALA A 103 -0.24 -7.97 -14.71
C ALA A 103 0.78 -6.84 -14.49
N THR A 104 2.06 -7.14 -14.76
CA THR A 104 3.16 -6.20 -14.51
C THR A 104 3.10 -5.03 -15.49
N THR A 105 3.18 -3.83 -14.94
CA THR A 105 3.09 -2.59 -15.69
C THR A 105 4.33 -2.33 -16.52
N ILE A 106 4.09 -2.00 -17.77
CA ILE A 106 5.09 -1.55 -18.73
C ILE A 106 5.12 -0.02 -18.69
N PHE A 107 6.26 0.55 -18.35
CA PHE A 107 6.47 2.00 -18.41
C PHE A 107 6.90 2.38 -19.82
N LYS A 108 6.09 3.19 -20.49
CA LYS A 108 6.44 3.81 -21.78
C LYS A 108 6.70 5.29 -21.54
N ASN A 109 7.57 5.86 -22.39
CA ASN A 109 8.16 7.19 -22.20
C ASN A 109 9.03 7.25 -20.93
N SER A 110 9.98 8.17 -20.89
CA SER A 110 10.91 8.28 -19.75
C SER A 110 10.18 8.71 -18.48
N PRO A 111 10.00 7.84 -17.46
CA PRO A 111 9.28 8.19 -16.23
C PRO A 111 9.96 9.31 -15.43
N GLU A 112 11.23 9.58 -15.72
CA GLU A 112 11.99 10.75 -15.23
C GLU A 112 11.25 12.08 -15.45
N VAL A 113 10.41 12.19 -16.50
CA VAL A 113 9.60 13.40 -16.77
C VAL A 113 8.67 13.72 -15.60
N PHE A 114 8.15 12.72 -14.88
CA PHE A 114 7.30 12.94 -13.71
C PHE A 114 8.07 13.64 -12.59
N ALA A 115 9.27 13.14 -12.27
CA ALA A 115 10.14 13.77 -11.28
C ALA A 115 10.53 15.21 -11.67
N GLN A 116 10.82 15.47 -12.95
CA GLN A 116 11.13 16.80 -13.47
C GLN A 116 9.97 17.80 -13.32
N ASN A 117 8.72 17.31 -13.39
CA ASN A 117 7.51 18.12 -13.18
C ASN A 117 7.09 18.18 -11.70
N GLY A 118 7.90 17.62 -10.79
CA GLY A 118 7.59 17.55 -9.36
C GLY A 118 6.38 16.66 -9.06
N ILE A 119 6.19 15.59 -9.83
CA ILE A 119 5.15 14.58 -9.63
C ILE A 119 5.80 13.31 -9.09
N GLU A 120 5.37 12.90 -7.91
CA GLU A 120 5.78 11.66 -7.27
C GLU A 120 5.05 10.46 -7.90
N ILE A 121 5.79 9.39 -8.20
CA ILE A 121 5.20 8.08 -8.52
C ILE A 121 5.21 7.23 -7.25
N VAL A 122 4.04 6.76 -6.84
CA VAL A 122 3.87 5.79 -5.76
C VAL A 122 3.59 4.41 -6.36
N PRO A 123 4.50 3.43 -6.22
CA PRO A 123 4.24 2.06 -6.60
C PRO A 123 3.10 1.46 -5.78
N VAL A 124 2.08 0.93 -6.46
CA VAL A 124 0.99 0.17 -5.86
C VAL A 124 1.13 -1.29 -6.21
N VAL A 125 0.98 -2.18 -5.23
CA VAL A 125 1.01 -3.63 -5.42
C VAL A 125 -0.33 -4.20 -4.96
N PHE A 126 -1.08 -4.78 -5.90
CA PHE A 126 -2.31 -5.49 -5.56
C PHE A 126 -1.98 -6.90 -5.08
N VAL A 127 -2.50 -7.31 -3.92
CA VAL A 127 -2.27 -8.64 -3.36
C VAL A 127 -3.61 -9.35 -3.26
N THR A 128 -3.73 -10.47 -3.98
CA THR A 128 -4.95 -11.29 -3.92
C THR A 128 -5.06 -12.03 -2.59
N VAL A 129 -6.30 -12.32 -2.17
CA VAL A 129 -6.56 -13.09 -0.95
C VAL A 129 -6.07 -14.54 -1.09
N GLU A 130 -6.07 -15.08 -2.31
CA GLU A 130 -5.50 -16.39 -2.66
C GLU A 130 -3.99 -16.42 -2.37
N ALA A 131 -3.25 -15.39 -2.81
CA ALA A 131 -1.82 -15.30 -2.55
C ALA A 131 -1.52 -15.19 -1.04
N LEU A 132 -2.33 -14.45 -0.28
CA LEU A 132 -2.20 -14.38 1.17
C LEU A 132 -2.41 -15.75 1.84
N ARG A 133 -3.39 -16.53 1.37
CA ARG A 133 -3.74 -17.86 1.94
C ARG A 133 -2.61 -18.88 1.81
N LEU A 134 -1.70 -18.71 0.86
CA LEU A 134 -0.49 -19.54 0.73
C LEU A 134 0.46 -19.41 1.93
N ARG A 135 0.34 -18.34 2.74
CA ARG A 135 1.17 -18.07 3.93
C ARG A 135 2.69 -18.14 3.64
N LYS A 136 3.09 -17.78 2.41
CA LYS A 136 4.49 -17.69 2.01
C LYS A 136 5.07 -16.32 2.39
N PRO A 137 6.39 -16.19 2.57
CA PRO A 137 7.03 -14.89 2.70
C PRO A 137 6.77 -14.02 1.47
N LEU A 138 6.22 -12.82 1.69
CA LEU A 138 5.88 -11.87 0.62
C LEU A 138 6.65 -10.56 0.74
N GLY A 139 6.85 -10.03 1.96
CA GLY A 139 7.36 -8.68 2.18
C GLY A 139 8.66 -8.37 1.43
N GLU A 140 9.73 -9.11 1.73
CA GLU A 140 11.01 -8.90 1.05
C GLU A 140 10.96 -9.12 -0.48
N ARG A 141 10.08 -10.03 -0.95
CA ARG A 141 9.94 -10.33 -2.38
C ARG A 141 9.22 -9.21 -3.13
N ILE A 142 8.17 -8.65 -2.54
CA ILE A 142 7.42 -7.51 -3.09
C ILE A 142 8.34 -6.29 -3.11
N LEU A 143 8.96 -5.93 -1.98
CA LEU A 143 9.88 -4.78 -1.91
C LEU A 143 11.04 -4.92 -2.90
N LYS A 144 11.68 -6.09 -2.98
CA LYS A 144 12.76 -6.33 -3.95
C LYS A 144 12.27 -6.11 -5.39
N ARG A 145 11.08 -6.62 -5.73
CA ARG A 145 10.53 -6.45 -7.08
C ARG A 145 10.22 -4.99 -7.39
N VAL A 146 9.65 -4.25 -6.44
CA VAL A 146 9.42 -2.80 -6.59
C VAL A 146 10.75 -2.08 -6.79
N ASP A 147 11.77 -2.35 -5.98
CA ASP A 147 13.13 -1.79 -6.13
C ASP A 147 13.72 -2.09 -7.54
N ASP A 148 13.60 -3.33 -8.02
CA ASP A 148 14.09 -3.74 -9.34
C ASP A 148 13.35 -3.01 -10.47
N MET A 149 12.01 -2.89 -10.39
CA MET A 149 11.20 -2.17 -11.37
C MET A 149 11.50 -0.67 -11.38
N CYS A 150 11.61 -0.06 -10.20
CA CYS A 150 11.97 1.34 -10.06
C CYS A 150 13.35 1.62 -10.65
N ARG A 151 14.36 0.78 -10.38
CA ARG A 151 15.70 0.91 -10.96
C ARG A 151 15.71 0.78 -12.47
N ALA A 152 15.02 -0.23 -13.00
CA ALA A 152 14.95 -0.46 -14.46
C ALA A 152 14.31 0.70 -15.21
N ASN A 153 13.40 1.43 -14.56
CA ASN A 153 12.64 2.54 -15.14
C ASN A 153 13.10 3.92 -14.63
N LYS A 154 14.18 3.98 -13.83
CA LYS A 154 14.74 5.19 -13.21
C LYS A 154 13.69 6.02 -12.45
N ILE A 155 12.87 5.33 -11.67
CA ILE A 155 11.85 5.91 -10.81
C ILE A 155 12.41 5.98 -9.39
N GLU A 156 12.50 7.18 -8.84
CA GLU A 156 12.70 7.39 -7.41
C GLU A 156 11.34 7.43 -6.71
N TYR A 157 11.23 6.75 -5.56
CA TYR A 157 9.97 6.65 -4.82
C TYR A 157 10.21 6.74 -3.31
N LYS A 158 9.27 7.39 -2.61
CA LYS A 158 9.33 7.61 -1.16
C LYS A 158 8.45 6.65 -0.36
N GLU A 159 7.49 6.01 -1.01
CA GLU A 159 6.54 5.09 -0.37
C GLU A 159 6.03 4.02 -1.33
N ILE A 160 5.52 2.91 -0.78
CA ILE A 160 4.76 1.89 -1.51
C ILE A 160 3.34 1.88 -0.96
N GLN A 161 2.36 1.58 -1.80
CA GLN A 161 1.00 1.26 -1.39
C GLN A 161 0.69 -0.22 -1.61
N LEU A 162 0.12 -0.87 -0.61
CA LEU A 162 -0.48 -2.20 -0.77
C LEU A 162 -1.99 -2.08 -1.00
N ASP A 163 -2.50 -2.77 -2.01
CA ASP A 163 -3.93 -2.89 -2.26
C ASP A 163 -4.36 -4.34 -2.01
N CYS A 164 -5.38 -4.55 -1.19
CA CYS A 164 -5.91 -5.88 -0.92
C CYS A 164 -7.36 -5.79 -0.46
N ASP A 165 -8.24 -6.49 -1.18
CA ASP A 165 -9.63 -6.71 -0.79
C ASP A 165 -9.72 -7.82 0.28
N TRP A 166 -9.01 -7.65 1.41
CA TRP A 166 -9.00 -8.63 2.48
C TRP A 166 -10.38 -8.80 3.10
N THR A 167 -10.68 -10.04 3.48
CA THR A 167 -11.91 -10.42 4.19
C THR A 167 -11.63 -10.61 5.67
N LYS A 168 -12.66 -10.89 6.47
CA LYS A 168 -12.49 -11.23 7.90
C LYS A 168 -11.52 -12.41 8.10
N GLU A 169 -11.55 -13.38 7.20
CA GLU A 169 -10.73 -14.59 7.25
C GLU A 169 -9.27 -14.35 6.85
N THR A 170 -9.00 -13.35 6.00
CA THR A 170 -7.64 -13.02 5.54
C THR A 170 -7.05 -11.76 6.15
N LYS A 171 -7.81 -11.07 7.02
CA LYS A 171 -7.40 -9.84 7.72
C LYS A 171 -6.02 -9.97 8.38
N ASP A 172 -5.86 -10.97 9.25
CA ASP A 172 -4.60 -11.16 9.99
C ASP A 172 -3.42 -11.54 9.08
N LEU A 173 -3.69 -12.10 7.90
CA LEU A 173 -2.65 -12.37 6.91
C LEU A 173 -2.15 -11.07 6.28
N PHE A 174 -3.08 -10.19 5.87
CA PHE A 174 -2.76 -8.89 5.32
C PHE A 174 -2.08 -7.97 6.34
N TYR A 175 -2.50 -8.02 7.60
CA TYR A 175 -1.97 -7.14 8.64
C TYR A 175 -0.51 -7.47 8.96
N ARG A 176 -0.18 -8.76 8.98
CA ARG A 176 1.22 -9.21 9.11
C ARG A 176 2.07 -8.79 7.92
N LEU A 177 1.53 -8.84 6.70
CA LEU A 177 2.23 -8.32 5.51
C LEU A 177 2.50 -6.81 5.63
N CYS A 178 1.50 -6.01 6.02
CA CYS A 178 1.66 -4.58 6.23
C CYS A 178 2.73 -4.27 7.29
N GLN A 179 2.69 -4.98 8.43
CA GLN A 179 3.67 -4.80 9.49
C GLN A 179 5.10 -5.11 9.02
N GLU A 180 5.28 -6.22 8.29
CA GLU A 180 6.58 -6.60 7.73
C GLU A 180 7.10 -5.55 6.74
N GLU A 181 6.25 -5.14 5.79
CA GLU A 181 6.56 -4.16 4.75
C GLU A 181 6.89 -2.79 5.34
N ARG A 182 6.09 -2.31 6.29
CA ARG A 182 6.34 -1.06 7.01
C ARG A 182 7.70 -1.08 7.68
N ARG A 183 8.04 -2.17 8.38
CA ARG A 183 9.35 -2.35 9.01
C ARG A 183 10.50 -2.32 7.99
N LEU A 184 10.31 -2.95 6.83
CA LEU A 184 11.33 -2.98 5.77
C LEU A 184 11.52 -1.61 5.12
N LEU A 185 10.43 -0.89 4.86
CA LEU A 185 10.42 0.44 4.25
C LEU A 185 10.98 1.50 5.20
N HIS A 186 10.61 1.48 6.48
CA HIS A 186 11.09 2.42 7.49
C HIS A 186 12.61 2.34 7.69
N LYS A 187 13.19 1.13 7.62
CA LYS A 187 14.65 0.93 7.61
C LYS A 187 15.35 1.61 6.43
N LYS A 188 14.61 1.86 5.34
CA LYS A 188 15.08 2.57 4.15
C LYS A 188 14.64 4.04 4.13
N GLY A 189 14.02 4.56 5.19
CA GLY A 189 13.46 5.91 5.23
C GLY A 189 12.26 6.12 4.30
N LYS A 190 11.50 5.07 4.00
CA LYS A 190 10.34 5.08 3.10
C LYS A 190 9.04 4.77 3.86
N GLY A 191 7.91 5.22 3.32
CA GLY A 191 6.57 5.02 3.91
C GLY A 191 5.80 3.83 3.34
N LEU A 192 4.80 3.37 4.09
CA LEU A 192 3.81 2.39 3.64
C LEU A 192 2.40 2.98 3.76
N SER A 193 1.64 2.92 2.66
CA SER A 193 0.19 3.12 2.68
C SER A 193 -0.55 1.85 2.28
N ALA A 194 -1.86 1.82 2.56
CA ALA A 194 -2.73 0.79 2.02
C ALA A 194 -4.08 1.36 1.58
N THR A 195 -4.68 0.73 0.58
CA THR A 195 -6.09 1.00 0.23
C THR A 195 -7.00 0.40 1.30
N ILE A 196 -8.12 1.07 1.55
CA ILE A 196 -9.14 0.67 2.52
C ILE A 196 -10.50 0.73 1.83
N ARG A 197 -11.26 -0.37 1.88
CA ARG A 197 -12.66 -0.40 1.43
C ARG A 197 -13.59 0.13 2.54
N LEU A 198 -14.73 0.70 2.17
CA LEU A 198 -15.71 1.22 3.14
C LEU A 198 -16.10 0.22 4.23
N HIS A 199 -16.31 -1.05 3.87
CA HIS A 199 -16.69 -2.07 4.85
C HIS A 199 -15.56 -2.45 5.81
N GLN A 200 -14.30 -2.22 5.43
CA GLN A 200 -13.11 -2.49 6.24
C GLN A 200 -12.91 -1.46 7.35
N LEU A 201 -13.49 -0.26 7.25
CA LEU A 201 -13.47 0.77 8.31
C LEU A 201 -14.23 0.36 9.59
N ARG A 202 -14.92 -0.79 9.59
CA ARG A 202 -15.55 -1.35 10.79
C ARG A 202 -14.55 -2.12 11.67
N ASP A 203 -13.36 -2.40 11.16
CA ASP A 203 -12.26 -3.05 11.85
C ASP A 203 -11.14 -2.02 12.13
N THR A 204 -10.29 -2.29 13.12
CA THR A 204 -9.03 -1.55 13.32
C THR A 204 -8.14 -1.73 12.10
N LEU A 205 -7.57 -0.67 11.53
CA LEU A 205 -6.75 -0.74 10.32
C LEU A 205 -5.37 -1.39 10.57
N PRO A 206 -4.70 -1.94 9.53
CA PRO A 206 -3.36 -2.51 9.68
C PRO A 206 -2.31 -1.47 10.10
N ASP A 207 -1.14 -1.95 10.51
CA ASP A 207 -0.01 -1.06 10.84
C ASP A 207 0.62 -0.45 9.59
N ILE A 208 0.00 0.64 9.12
CA ILE A 208 0.40 1.48 7.99
C ILE A 208 0.62 2.93 8.45
N ASP A 209 1.30 3.73 7.62
CA ASP A 209 1.55 5.15 7.91
C ASP A 209 0.31 6.03 7.58
N TYR A 210 -0.43 5.70 6.51
CA TYR A 210 -1.75 6.26 6.23
C TYR A 210 -2.55 5.31 5.31
N GLY A 211 -3.87 5.46 5.28
CA GLY A 211 -4.77 4.72 4.41
C GLY A 211 -5.37 5.58 3.30
N VAL A 212 -5.76 4.96 2.19
CA VAL A 212 -6.59 5.58 1.16
C VAL A 212 -7.96 4.90 1.14
N LEU A 213 -9.00 5.63 1.51
CA LEU A 213 -10.37 5.14 1.46
C LEU A 213 -10.89 5.15 0.01
N MET A 214 -11.18 3.97 -0.52
CA MET A 214 -11.66 3.79 -1.90
C MET A 214 -13.17 4.02 -1.95
N LEU A 215 -13.59 5.19 -2.41
CA LEU A 215 -14.99 5.63 -2.45
C LEU A 215 -15.64 5.25 -3.77
N TYR A 216 -15.48 4.00 -4.17
CA TYR A 216 -16.10 3.46 -5.36
C TYR A 216 -16.37 1.97 -5.19
N ASN A 217 -17.24 1.44 -6.05
CA ASN A 217 -17.88 0.13 -5.88
C ASN A 217 -18.59 0.05 -4.54
N THR A 218 -19.35 1.10 -4.20
CA THR A 218 -20.02 1.21 -2.90
C THR A 218 -21.25 0.31 -2.78
N GLU A 219 -21.74 -0.17 -3.93
CA GLU A 219 -22.91 -1.03 -4.05
C GLU A 219 -22.56 -2.28 -4.88
N SER A 220 -23.37 -3.33 -4.78
CA SER A 220 -23.09 -4.59 -5.46
C SER A 220 -23.36 -4.53 -6.97
N LEU A 221 -22.33 -4.82 -7.77
CA LEU A 221 -22.44 -5.03 -9.23
C LEU A 221 -23.46 -6.10 -9.59
N GLN A 222 -23.65 -7.09 -8.71
CA GLN A 222 -24.51 -8.24 -8.97
C GLN A 222 -25.98 -7.95 -8.70
N ASN A 223 -26.30 -6.86 -8.00
CA ASN A 223 -27.67 -6.52 -7.67
C ASN A 223 -28.31 -5.75 -8.84
N PRO A 224 -29.22 -6.34 -9.63
CA PRO A 224 -29.82 -5.68 -10.80
C PRO A 224 -30.69 -4.48 -10.41
N LYS A 225 -31.13 -4.38 -9.14
CA LYS A 225 -32.03 -3.31 -8.67
C LYS A 225 -31.30 -2.01 -8.34
N VAL A 226 -29.99 -2.04 -8.19
CA VAL A 226 -29.18 -0.83 -7.96
C VAL A 226 -29.14 -0.03 -9.26
N LYS A 227 -29.27 1.30 -9.18
CA LYS A 227 -29.16 2.17 -10.35
C LYS A 227 -27.70 2.36 -10.77
N ASN A 228 -26.82 2.54 -9.80
CA ASN A 228 -25.41 2.80 -10.01
C ASN A 228 -24.60 2.16 -8.88
N SER A 229 -23.73 1.23 -9.24
CA SER A 229 -22.90 0.51 -8.28
C SER A 229 -21.56 1.18 -8.00
N ILE A 230 -21.15 2.12 -8.87
CA ILE A 230 -19.89 2.85 -8.76
C ILE A 230 -19.85 3.68 -7.49
N LEU A 231 -20.84 4.55 -7.27
CA LEU A 231 -20.89 5.41 -6.08
C LEU A 231 -22.34 5.73 -5.70
N SER A 232 -22.66 5.50 -4.42
CA SER A 232 -23.86 5.98 -3.75
C SER A 232 -23.44 6.70 -2.47
N SER A 233 -23.77 7.98 -2.39
CA SER A 233 -23.51 8.77 -1.20
C SER A 233 -24.31 8.27 0.01
N GLU A 234 -25.51 7.70 -0.19
CA GLU A 234 -26.29 7.05 0.86
C GLU A 234 -25.58 5.83 1.44
N ALA A 235 -25.05 4.95 0.59
CA ALA A 235 -24.28 3.79 1.03
C ALA A 235 -23.05 4.24 1.84
N VAL A 236 -22.31 5.24 1.35
CA VAL A 236 -21.16 5.82 2.08
C VAL A 236 -21.61 6.31 3.45
N LYS A 237 -22.69 7.08 3.53
CA LYS A 237 -23.22 7.60 4.80
C LYS A 237 -23.51 6.48 5.79
N GLU A 238 -24.09 5.36 5.36
CA GLU A 238 -24.37 4.23 6.24
C GLU A 238 -23.08 3.60 6.80
N TYR A 239 -22.06 3.39 5.95
CA TYR A 239 -20.77 2.85 6.40
C TYR A 239 -20.06 3.80 7.36
N MET A 240 -20.05 5.10 7.07
CA MET A 240 -19.33 6.09 7.87
C MET A 240 -19.89 6.26 9.29
N ARG A 241 -21.20 6.08 9.50
CA ARG A 241 -21.80 6.13 10.86
C ARG A 241 -21.20 5.15 11.86
N LYS A 242 -20.55 4.08 11.38
CA LYS A 242 -19.91 3.03 12.20
C LYS A 242 -18.41 2.94 11.96
N ALA A 243 -17.84 3.86 11.19
CA ALA A 243 -16.43 3.85 10.85
C ALA A 243 -15.60 4.26 12.06
N THR A 244 -14.50 3.55 12.28
CA THR A 244 -13.45 3.96 13.20
C THR A 244 -12.12 3.94 12.45
N SER A 245 -11.31 4.96 12.63
CA SER A 245 -9.94 4.97 12.09
C SER A 245 -9.03 5.71 13.06
N ASP A 246 -7.98 5.02 13.50
CA ASP A 246 -6.84 5.60 14.20
C ASP A 246 -5.76 6.09 13.22
N LYS A 247 -5.92 5.81 11.93
CA LYS A 247 -4.99 6.19 10.86
C LYS A 247 -5.44 7.43 10.12
N HIS A 248 -4.46 8.14 9.55
CA HIS A 248 -4.71 9.17 8.55
C HIS A 248 -5.40 8.56 7.33
N LEU A 249 -6.47 9.18 6.83
CA LEU A 249 -7.17 8.76 5.62
C LEU A 249 -7.13 9.84 4.54
N ASP A 250 -6.72 9.43 3.36
CA ASP A 250 -6.96 10.10 2.08
C ASP A 250 -8.17 9.48 1.37
N PHE A 251 -8.72 10.16 0.37
CA PHE A 251 -10.00 9.77 -0.25
C PHE A 251 -9.90 9.64 -1.77
N ALA A 252 -10.17 8.45 -2.31
CA ALA A 252 -10.16 8.18 -3.73
C ALA A 252 -11.58 8.16 -4.33
N TYR A 253 -11.88 9.13 -5.20
CA TYR A 253 -13.18 9.29 -5.87
C TYR A 253 -13.14 8.74 -7.30
N PRO A 254 -14.21 8.10 -7.76
CA PRO A 254 -14.26 7.53 -9.09
C PRO A 254 -14.52 8.60 -10.15
N THR A 255 -13.94 8.41 -11.32
CA THR A 255 -14.16 9.19 -12.55
C THR A 255 -14.21 8.25 -13.75
N TYR A 256 -14.67 7.02 -13.55
CA TYR A 256 -14.83 6.04 -14.62
C TYR A 256 -16.29 5.72 -14.84
N GLU A 257 -16.55 4.98 -15.91
CA GLU A 257 -17.85 4.43 -16.23
C GLU A 257 -17.69 2.97 -16.69
N TRP A 258 -18.78 2.23 -16.66
CA TRP A 258 -18.85 0.90 -17.25
C TRP A 258 -20.26 0.54 -17.69
N THR A 259 -20.37 -0.54 -18.44
CA THR A 259 -21.65 -1.16 -18.79
C THR A 259 -21.70 -2.54 -18.17
N LEU A 260 -22.69 -2.79 -17.33
CA LEU A 260 -22.94 -4.09 -16.72
C LEU A 260 -23.98 -4.85 -17.53
N TRP A 261 -23.70 -6.11 -17.82
CA TRP A 261 -24.59 -6.99 -18.55
C TRP A 261 -25.32 -7.94 -17.61
N PHE A 262 -26.64 -7.99 -17.75
CA PHE A 262 -27.51 -8.88 -17.01
C PHE A 262 -28.31 -9.78 -17.95
N ARG A 263 -28.55 -11.02 -17.52
CA ARG A 263 -29.49 -11.95 -18.15
C ARG A 263 -30.30 -12.64 -17.08
N ASP A 264 -31.63 -12.63 -17.20
CA ASP A 264 -32.55 -13.20 -16.21
C ASP A 264 -32.25 -12.71 -14.77
N ASN A 265 -31.99 -11.40 -14.61
CA ASN A 265 -31.59 -10.76 -13.35
C ASN A 265 -30.25 -11.25 -12.75
N LYS A 266 -29.42 -11.96 -13.53
CA LYS A 266 -28.08 -12.40 -13.11
C LYS A 266 -27.01 -11.57 -13.81
N PHE A 267 -26.02 -11.14 -13.04
CA PHE A 267 -24.85 -10.45 -13.56
C PHE A 267 -23.98 -11.41 -14.39
N MET A 268 -23.72 -11.03 -15.63
CA MET A 268 -22.97 -11.82 -16.60
C MET A 268 -21.55 -11.29 -16.82
N GLY A 269 -21.33 -9.99 -16.61
CA GLY A 269 -20.01 -9.38 -16.75
C GLY A 269 -20.06 -7.89 -17.04
N ILE A 270 -18.87 -7.30 -17.17
CA ILE A 270 -18.67 -5.92 -17.62
C ILE A 270 -18.42 -5.93 -19.13
N ILE A 271 -19.14 -5.11 -19.88
CA ILE A 271 -18.94 -4.92 -21.32
C ILE A 271 -18.01 -3.73 -21.55
N SER A 272 -16.99 -3.94 -22.39
CA SER A 272 -16.12 -2.86 -22.84
C SER A 272 -16.82 -2.05 -23.94
N PRO A 273 -16.71 -0.71 -23.95
CA PRO A 273 -17.35 0.15 -24.96
C PRO A 273 -17.01 -0.23 -26.41
N ASP A 274 -15.81 -0.76 -26.63
CA ASP A 274 -15.30 -1.13 -27.96
C ASP A 274 -15.82 -2.49 -28.46
N GLU A 275 -16.46 -3.28 -27.59
CA GLU A 275 -17.09 -4.53 -27.99
C GLU A 275 -18.46 -4.23 -28.59
N ASN A 276 -18.55 -4.15 -29.93
CA ASN A 276 -19.80 -4.19 -30.70
C ASN A 276 -20.52 -5.56 -30.59
N LYS A 277 -20.55 -6.16 -29.39
CA LYS A 277 -21.27 -7.39 -29.11
C LYS A 277 -22.74 -7.03 -28.89
N LYS A 278 -23.59 -7.45 -29.84
CA LYS A 278 -25.01 -7.61 -29.56
C LYS A 278 -25.16 -8.71 -28.52
N VAL A 279 -25.35 -8.33 -27.26
CA VAL A 279 -25.66 -9.28 -26.19
C VAL A 279 -27.17 -9.33 -25.97
N GLU A 280 -27.70 -10.53 -25.70
CA GLU A 280 -29.08 -10.66 -25.23
C GLU A 280 -29.12 -10.46 -23.71
N GLY A 281 -30.07 -9.66 -23.25
CA GLY A 281 -30.28 -9.31 -21.86
C GLY A 281 -30.33 -7.79 -21.64
N ASP A 282 -30.29 -7.39 -20.37
CA ASP A 282 -30.35 -6.00 -19.97
C ASP A 282 -28.93 -5.41 -19.83
N LEU A 283 -28.79 -4.16 -20.26
CA LEU A 283 -27.57 -3.38 -20.11
C LEU A 283 -27.80 -2.25 -19.12
N ARG A 284 -26.96 -2.20 -18.08
CA ARG A 284 -26.95 -1.09 -17.13
C ARG A 284 -25.69 -0.28 -17.30
N HIS A 285 -25.83 0.90 -17.90
CA HIS A 285 -24.76 1.88 -18.02
C HIS A 285 -24.64 2.66 -16.70
N GLU A 286 -23.45 2.68 -16.13
CA GLU A 286 -23.19 3.40 -14.90
C GLU A 286 -21.97 4.31 -15.08
N GLN A 287 -22.06 5.52 -14.54
CA GLN A 287 -21.03 6.54 -14.62
C GLN A 287 -20.81 7.18 -13.26
N SER A 288 -19.62 7.77 -13.05
CA SER A 288 -19.31 8.50 -11.83
C SER A 288 -19.95 9.90 -11.86
N ASP A 289 -21.16 10.04 -11.32
CA ASP A 289 -21.88 11.33 -11.32
C ASP A 289 -21.20 12.37 -10.42
N TYR A 290 -20.95 13.56 -10.96
CA TYR A 290 -20.31 14.66 -10.22
C TYR A 290 -21.08 15.05 -8.95
N ASN A 291 -22.42 15.11 -9.00
CA ASN A 291 -23.21 15.49 -7.83
C ASN A 291 -23.13 14.42 -6.73
N GLU A 292 -23.05 13.14 -7.09
CA GLU A 292 -22.82 12.07 -6.10
C GLU A 292 -21.44 12.14 -5.47
N ILE A 293 -20.41 12.49 -6.25
CA ILE A 293 -19.06 12.73 -5.71
C ILE A 293 -19.11 13.87 -4.69
N ILE A 294 -19.74 15.01 -5.03
CA ILE A 294 -19.85 16.16 -4.11
C ILE A 294 -20.72 15.84 -2.89
N ALA A 295 -21.81 15.09 -3.05
CA ALA A 295 -22.64 14.64 -1.93
C ALA A 295 -21.83 13.76 -0.96
N THR A 296 -21.08 12.80 -1.49
CA THR A 296 -20.16 11.94 -0.74
C THR A 296 -19.13 12.76 0.03
N LYS A 297 -18.52 13.77 -0.60
CA LYS A 297 -17.58 14.67 0.07
C LYS A 297 -18.19 15.41 1.24
N ARG A 298 -19.43 15.91 1.09
CA ARG A 298 -20.15 16.58 2.18
C ARG A 298 -20.40 15.64 3.36
N ILE A 299 -20.78 14.38 3.08
CA ILE A 299 -20.95 13.36 4.11
C ILE A 299 -19.65 13.09 4.85
N LEU A 300 -18.55 12.85 4.13
CA LEU A 300 -17.25 12.60 4.75
C LEU A 300 -16.78 13.77 5.61
N ARG A 301 -16.94 15.01 5.13
CA ARG A 301 -16.61 16.21 5.92
C ARG A 301 -17.41 16.29 7.22
N ASN A 302 -18.68 15.90 7.20
CA ASN A 302 -19.54 15.94 8.38
C ASN A 302 -19.23 14.82 9.38
N GLU A 303 -19.05 13.59 8.89
CA GLU A 303 -18.79 12.41 9.72
C GLU A 303 -17.35 12.39 10.26
N LEU A 304 -16.39 13.00 9.55
CA LEU A 304 -14.99 13.09 9.95
C LEU A 304 -14.60 14.50 10.42
N LYS A 305 -15.57 15.32 10.84
CA LYS A 305 -15.34 16.71 11.28
C LYS A 305 -14.34 16.84 12.44
N ASP A 306 -14.22 15.79 13.26
CA ASP A 306 -13.34 15.77 14.44
C ASP A 306 -11.89 15.38 14.08
N ILE A 307 -11.64 15.04 12.80
CA ILE A 307 -10.32 14.72 12.28
C ILE A 307 -9.60 16.01 11.89
N ASN A 308 -8.51 16.31 12.59
CA ASN A 308 -7.74 17.56 12.43
C ASN A 308 -6.43 17.38 11.61
N TYR A 309 -6.44 16.54 10.57
CA TYR A 309 -5.31 16.41 9.64
C TYR A 309 -5.70 16.73 8.19
N PRO A 310 -4.77 17.19 7.33
CA PRO A 310 -5.01 17.45 5.91
C PRO A 310 -5.02 16.17 5.05
N SER A 311 -6.17 15.81 4.47
CA SER A 311 -6.34 14.64 3.58
C SER A 311 -6.23 15.00 2.11
N SER A 312 -5.57 14.15 1.33
CA SER A 312 -5.57 14.23 -0.13
C SER A 312 -6.91 13.79 -0.71
N ASN A 313 -7.35 14.47 -1.77
CA ASN A 313 -8.41 13.99 -2.65
C ASN A 313 -7.73 13.40 -3.89
N ILE A 314 -8.08 12.18 -4.22
CA ILE A 314 -7.44 11.36 -5.25
C ILE A 314 -8.49 11.00 -6.29
N ILE A 315 -8.16 11.14 -7.57
CA ILE A 315 -9.05 10.72 -8.66
C ILE A 315 -8.68 9.32 -9.14
N TYR A 316 -9.66 8.43 -9.16
CA TYR A 316 -9.56 7.07 -9.71
C TYR A 316 -10.38 6.99 -11.00
N HIS A 317 -9.79 6.96 -12.19
CA HIS A 317 -8.36 6.87 -12.51
C HIS A 317 -7.99 7.79 -13.68
N LEU A 318 -6.70 8.01 -13.89
CA LEU A 318 -6.12 8.83 -14.96
C LEU A 318 -6.44 8.20 -16.32
N ASP A 319 -7.54 8.65 -16.90
CA ASP A 319 -8.06 8.20 -18.19
C ASP A 319 -8.69 9.38 -18.94
N SER A 320 -8.02 9.79 -20.01
CA SER A 320 -8.45 10.95 -20.82
C SER A 320 -9.90 10.87 -21.32
N VAL A 321 -10.40 9.70 -21.71
CA VAL A 321 -11.77 9.54 -22.22
C VAL A 321 -12.78 9.91 -21.14
N ASN A 322 -12.62 9.38 -19.93
CA ASN A 322 -13.56 9.70 -18.86
C ASN A 322 -13.33 11.09 -18.25
N LEU A 323 -12.08 11.52 -18.08
CA LEU A 323 -11.78 12.83 -17.53
C LEU A 323 -12.27 13.98 -18.43
N SER A 324 -12.34 13.78 -19.75
CA SER A 324 -12.87 14.78 -20.69
C SER A 324 -14.36 15.10 -20.53
N LYS A 325 -15.09 14.28 -19.77
CA LYS A 325 -16.53 14.46 -19.50
C LYS A 325 -16.81 15.42 -18.36
N TYR A 326 -15.78 15.79 -17.59
CA TYR A 326 -15.88 16.76 -16.51
C TYR A 326 -15.35 18.11 -16.99
N SER A 327 -16.04 19.17 -16.60
CA SER A 327 -15.52 20.53 -16.73
C SER A 327 -14.32 20.76 -15.80
N TYR A 328 -13.53 21.78 -16.12
CA TYR A 328 -12.42 22.22 -15.28
C TYR A 328 -12.86 22.49 -13.83
N ASP A 329 -13.98 23.21 -13.66
CA ASP A 329 -14.51 23.56 -12.33
C ASP A 329 -15.01 22.36 -11.54
N GLU A 330 -15.57 21.33 -12.21
CA GLU A 330 -15.95 20.09 -11.56
C GLU A 330 -14.73 19.36 -11.00
N ILE A 331 -13.67 19.23 -11.80
CA ILE A 331 -12.42 18.61 -11.33
C ILE A 331 -11.79 19.42 -10.19
N GLU A 332 -11.75 20.74 -10.29
CA GLU A 332 -11.25 21.61 -9.20
C GLU A 332 -12.09 21.43 -7.93
N ASN A 333 -13.41 21.29 -8.05
CA ASN A 333 -14.28 21.02 -6.89
C ASN A 333 -14.08 19.60 -6.31
N ILE A 334 -13.73 18.60 -7.13
CA ILE A 334 -13.34 17.27 -6.66
C ILE A 334 -12.01 17.31 -5.90
N TYR A 335 -11.06 18.14 -6.31
CA TYR A 335 -9.80 18.32 -5.57
C TYR A 335 -9.93 19.22 -4.34
N ARG A 336 -10.78 20.25 -4.40
CA ARG A 336 -11.00 21.19 -3.29
C ARG A 336 -11.52 20.49 -2.05
N ARG A 337 -11.10 20.94 -0.88
CA ARG A 337 -11.49 20.32 0.39
C ARG A 337 -12.92 20.58 0.80
#